data_AF-A0A6A4LAL1-F1
#
_entry.id   AF-A0A6A4LAL1-F1
#
_cell.length_a   1.000
_cell.length_b   1.000
_cell.length_c   1.000
_cell.angle_alpha   90.00
_cell.angle_beta   90.00
_cell.angle_gamma   90.00
#
_symmetry.space_group_name_H-M   'P 1'
#
loop_
_entity.id
_entity.type
_entity.pdbx_description
1 polymer ?
#
loop_
_entity_poly.entity_id
_entity_poly.type
_entity_poly.pdbx_seq_one_letter_code
_entity_poly.pdbx_strand_id
1 'polypeptide(L)'
;MSHLATPETFEARNPNHPTGFEIPRLGELWVIERTHYLAQTENSSHESSNKSVGYWIGGFGLGESMEDLSPLLNAVTDCLPEQKPRQICGLGLPEEVLQGIDSGVDLFDASYIYNLTTGGFAVTFPLERIVRNVSDSKLSNKGSDGTKINLNNAVYR
;
A
#
# COMPACT_ATOMS: atom_id res chain seq x y z
N MET A 1 19.04 13.10 -30.61
CA MET A 1 19.51 11.96 -29.79
C MET A 1 19.25 12.33 -28.34
N SER A 2 18.14 11.87 -27.77
CA SER A 2 17.81 12.10 -26.36
C SER A 2 18.71 11.20 -25.51
N HIS A 3 19.61 11.80 -24.75
CA HIS A 3 20.28 11.12 -23.65
C HIS A 3 19.21 10.71 -22.63
N LEU A 4 18.77 9.45 -22.68
CA LEU A 4 18.12 8.82 -21.53
C LEU A 4 19.22 8.73 -20.47
N ALA A 5 19.14 9.60 -19.45
CA ALA A 5 19.96 9.46 -18.25
C ALA A 5 19.72 8.05 -17.70
N THR A 6 20.80 7.31 -17.44
CA THR A 6 20.71 6.04 -16.70
C THR A 6 20.02 6.31 -15.37
N PRO A 7 19.00 5.53 -14.96
CA PRO A 7 18.36 5.70 -13.67
C PRO A 7 19.43 5.70 -12.57
N GLU A 8 19.43 6.69 -11.67
CA GLU A 8 20.26 6.58 -10.46
C GLU A 8 19.75 5.38 -9.66
N THR A 9 20.60 4.38 -9.45
CA THR A 9 20.32 3.20 -8.64
C THR A 9 21.20 3.19 -7.40
N PHE A 10 20.65 2.72 -6.28
CA PHE A 10 21.40 2.50 -5.05
C PHE A 10 21.50 1.00 -4.77
N GLU A 11 22.71 0.50 -4.52
CA GLU A 11 22.93 -0.91 -4.21
C GLU A 11 22.72 -1.14 -2.70
N ALA A 12 21.58 -1.74 -2.34
CA ALA A 12 21.33 -2.15 -0.96
C ALA A 12 21.99 -3.51 -0.69
N ARG A 13 22.67 -3.66 0.45
CA ARG A 13 23.34 -4.91 0.84
C ARG A 13 22.75 -5.47 2.13
N ASN A 14 22.38 -6.76 2.09
CA ASN A 14 22.08 -7.55 3.28
C ASN A 14 23.35 -8.29 3.75
N PRO A 15 23.85 -8.11 4.97
CA PRO A 15 24.91 -8.95 5.56
C PRO A 15 24.52 -10.44 5.67
N ASN A 16 23.22 -10.78 5.66
CA ASN A 16 22.73 -12.17 5.68
C ASN A 16 22.37 -12.72 4.28
N HIS A 17 22.41 -11.90 3.22
CA HIS A 17 22.11 -12.32 1.84
C HIS A 17 23.02 -11.60 0.83
N PRO A 18 24.07 -12.27 0.30
CA PRO A 18 25.21 -11.61 -0.36
C PRO A 18 24.93 -11.02 -1.75
N THR A 19 23.77 -11.30 -2.36
CA THR A 19 23.36 -10.64 -3.59
C THR A 19 22.73 -9.30 -3.26
N GLY A 20 23.46 -8.21 -3.51
CA GLY A 20 22.89 -6.86 -3.46
C GLY A 20 21.74 -6.72 -4.46
N PHE A 21 20.77 -5.86 -4.14
CA PHE A 21 19.68 -5.51 -5.04
C PHE A 21 19.72 -4.01 -5.32
N GLU A 22 19.42 -3.63 -6.57
CA GLU A 22 19.38 -2.23 -7.00
C GLU A 22 18.01 -1.63 -6.70
N ILE A 23 18.01 -0.53 -5.94
CA ILE A 23 16.82 0.28 -5.67
C ILE A 23 16.77 1.40 -6.72
N PRO A 24 15.77 1.42 -7.61
CA PRO A 24 15.66 2.46 -8.61
C PRO A 24 15.08 3.76 -8.03
N ARG A 25 15.40 4.87 -8.70
CA ARG A 25 14.88 6.20 -8.39
C ARG A 25 13.88 6.65 -9.46
N LEU A 26 12.73 7.15 -9.04
CA LEU A 26 11.72 7.77 -9.90
C LEU A 26 11.60 9.27 -9.55
N GLY A 27 12.28 10.13 -10.33
CA GLY A 27 12.35 11.56 -10.02
C GLY A 27 13.09 11.80 -8.69
N GLU A 28 12.44 12.36 -7.68
CA GLU A 28 13.01 12.58 -6.33
C GLU A 28 12.62 11.49 -5.30
N LEU A 29 11.90 10.46 -5.74
CA LEU A 29 11.42 9.35 -4.91
C LEU A 29 12.27 8.10 -5.14
N TRP A 30 12.53 7.35 -4.06
CA TRP A 30 13.08 6.00 -4.15
C TRP A 30 11.96 4.97 -4.24
N VAL A 31 12.14 3.95 -5.08
CA VAL A 31 11.16 2.89 -5.32
C VAL A 31 11.53 1.65 -4.51
N ILE A 32 10.68 1.27 -3.57
CA ILE A 32 10.85 0.12 -2.69
C ILE A 32 9.80 -0.93 -3.05
N GLU A 33 10.24 -2.03 -3.64
CA GLU A 33 9.38 -3.17 -3.95
C GLU A 33 9.31 -4.15 -2.76
N ARG A 34 8.17 -4.82 -2.58
CA ARG A 34 7.99 -5.89 -1.59
C ARG A 34 9.13 -6.92 -1.59
N THR A 35 9.63 -7.30 -2.75
CA THR A 35 10.73 -8.28 -2.90
C THR A 35 12.06 -7.77 -2.33
N HIS A 36 12.26 -6.46 -2.25
CA HIS A 36 13.49 -5.85 -1.74
C HIS A 36 13.57 -5.87 -0.20
N TYR A 37 12.50 -6.19 0.51
CA TYR A 37 12.49 -6.14 1.97
C TYR A 37 13.20 -7.32 2.65
N LEU A 38 13.15 -8.52 2.06
CA LEU A 38 13.89 -9.68 2.61
C LEU A 38 15.43 -9.46 2.59
N ALA A 39 15.89 -8.37 1.96
CA ALA A 39 17.28 -8.03 1.76
C ALA A 39 17.75 -6.73 2.48
N GLN A 40 16.93 -6.07 3.29
CA GLN A 40 17.35 -4.80 3.91
C GLN A 40 17.83 -4.96 5.35
N THR A 41 19.07 -4.54 5.60
CA THR A 41 19.56 -4.21 6.95
C THR A 41 19.79 -2.71 7.06
N GLU A 42 19.60 -2.20 8.28
CA GLU A 42 19.66 -0.82 8.78
C GLU A 42 20.68 0.12 8.08
N ASN A 43 21.81 -0.40 7.58
CA ASN A 43 22.87 0.43 6.98
C ASN A 43 22.56 1.00 5.59
N SER A 44 21.65 0.40 4.81
CA SER A 44 21.35 0.83 3.43
C SER A 44 20.45 2.07 3.37
N SER A 45 19.64 2.29 4.40
CA SER A 45 18.65 3.37 4.48
C SER A 45 19.29 4.74 4.69
N HIS A 46 20.43 4.78 5.40
CA HIS A 46 21.02 6.04 5.87
C HIS A 46 21.62 6.90 4.75
N GLU A 47 22.31 6.32 3.77
CA GLU A 47 23.00 7.10 2.72
C GLU A 47 21.99 7.71 1.71
N SER A 48 20.96 6.95 1.33
CA SER A 48 19.87 7.44 0.46
C SER A 48 18.88 8.36 1.18
N SER A 49 18.83 8.31 2.52
CA SER A 49 17.93 9.13 3.35
C SER A 49 18.24 10.62 3.32
N ASN A 50 19.39 11.08 2.84
CA ASN A 50 19.67 12.52 2.82
C ASN A 50 19.35 13.19 1.47
N LYS A 51 19.08 12.39 0.42
CA LYS A 51 18.92 12.91 -0.95
C LYS A 51 17.49 12.85 -1.51
N SER A 52 16.62 11.97 -1.00
CA SER A 52 15.21 11.91 -1.47
C SER A 52 14.27 12.85 -0.73
N VAL A 53 13.13 13.14 -1.35
CA VAL A 53 12.02 13.85 -0.68
C VAL A 53 10.97 12.91 -0.09
N GLY A 54 11.06 11.61 -0.38
CA GLY A 54 10.10 10.58 0.04
C GLY A 54 10.40 9.21 -0.57
N TYR A 55 9.49 8.27 -0.32
CA TYR A 55 9.56 6.90 -0.81
C TYR A 55 8.27 6.49 -1.51
N TRP A 56 8.41 5.76 -2.60
CA TRP A 56 7.31 5.10 -3.29
C TRP A 56 7.44 3.59 -3.04
N ILE A 57 6.36 2.98 -2.57
CA ILE A 57 6.27 1.57 -2.17
C ILE A 57 5.45 0.84 -3.23
N GLY A 58 6.07 -0.19 -3.82
CA GLY A 58 5.51 -1.03 -4.86
C GLY A 58 5.46 -2.51 -4.47
N GLY A 59 4.84 -3.31 -5.34
CA GLY A 59 4.78 -4.77 -5.17
C GLY A 59 3.70 -5.28 -4.23
N PHE A 60 2.68 -4.46 -3.97
CA PHE A 60 1.47 -4.80 -3.22
C PHE A 60 0.24 -4.86 -4.14
N GLY A 61 -0.84 -5.52 -3.71
CA GLY A 61 -2.05 -5.69 -4.50
C GLY A 61 -1.99 -6.88 -5.47
N LEU A 62 -1.15 -7.87 -5.15
CA LEU A 62 -0.91 -9.07 -5.95
C LEU A 62 -1.72 -10.28 -5.46
N GLY A 63 -2.65 -10.05 -4.52
CA GLY A 63 -3.53 -11.08 -3.95
C GLY A 63 -3.13 -11.51 -2.54
N GLU A 64 -2.43 -10.65 -1.79
CA GLU A 64 -2.17 -10.84 -0.37
C GLU A 64 -3.47 -11.02 0.42
N SER A 65 -3.44 -11.84 1.47
CA SER A 65 -4.55 -11.91 2.42
C SER A 65 -4.56 -10.66 3.30
N MET A 66 -5.72 -10.31 3.87
CA MET A 66 -5.83 -9.22 4.85
C MET A 66 -4.99 -9.47 6.11
N GLU A 67 -4.64 -10.72 6.41
CA GLU A 67 -3.79 -11.09 7.55
C GLU A 67 -2.29 -10.90 7.25
N ASP A 68 -1.88 -11.14 6.00
CA ASP A 68 -0.48 -11.02 5.57
C ASP A 68 -0.09 -9.57 5.27
N LEU A 69 -1.05 -8.71 4.96
CA LEU A 69 -0.80 -7.36 4.49
C LEU A 69 -0.09 -6.49 5.54
N SER A 70 -0.59 -6.45 6.79
CA SER A 70 0.03 -5.61 7.84
C SER A 70 1.47 -6.03 8.17
N PRO A 71 1.80 -7.33 8.37
CA PRO A 71 3.19 -7.75 8.55
C PRO A 71 4.12 -7.35 7.40
N LEU A 72 3.64 -7.41 6.14
CA LEU A 72 4.42 -7.05 4.96
C LEU A 72 4.63 -5.53 4.85
N LEU A 73 3.62 -4.73 5.19
CA LEU A 73 3.72 -3.28 5.20
C LEU A 73 4.69 -2.81 6.29
N ASN A 74 4.50 -3.27 7.53
CA ASN A 74 5.36 -2.92 8.68
C ASN A 74 6.82 -3.21 8.38
N ALA A 75 7.08 -4.40 7.84
CA ALA A 75 8.36 -4.77 7.30
C ALA A 75 8.97 -3.65 6.44
N VAL A 76 8.30 -3.27 5.35
CA VAL A 76 8.80 -2.24 4.45
C VAL A 76 8.96 -0.89 5.17
N THR A 77 7.96 -0.45 5.92
CA THR A 77 7.91 0.90 6.51
C THR A 77 8.90 1.10 7.66
N ASP A 78 9.22 0.05 8.42
CA ASP A 78 10.20 0.05 9.51
C ASP A 78 11.63 0.34 9.00
N CYS A 79 11.90 0.01 7.74
CA CYS A 79 13.19 0.31 7.11
C CYS A 79 13.29 1.74 6.54
N LEU A 80 12.19 2.50 6.56
CA LEU A 80 12.11 3.82 5.95
C LEU A 80 12.13 4.94 7.01
N PRO A 81 12.91 6.03 6.77
CA PRO A 81 12.93 7.20 7.65
C PRO A 81 11.53 7.74 7.97
N GLU A 82 11.25 7.91 9.26
CA GLU A 82 9.95 8.36 9.77
C GLU A 82 9.58 9.78 9.34
N GLN A 83 10.56 10.64 9.14
CA GLN A 83 10.37 12.05 8.81
C GLN A 83 10.13 12.27 7.32
N LYS A 84 10.01 11.20 6.52
CA LYS A 84 9.83 11.27 5.07
C LYS A 84 8.52 10.61 4.65
N PRO A 85 7.77 11.22 3.71
CA PRO A 85 6.50 10.68 3.25
C PRO A 85 6.70 9.35 2.53
N ARG A 86 5.77 8.42 2.79
CA ARG A 86 5.68 7.09 2.20
C ARG A 86 4.41 7.00 1.36
N GLN A 87 4.59 6.90 0.04
CA GLN A 87 3.50 6.69 -0.91
C GLN A 87 3.44 5.21 -1.28
N ILE A 88 2.26 4.61 -1.34
CA ILE A 88 2.07 3.23 -1.82
C ILE A 88 1.15 3.18 -3.04
N CYS A 89 1.40 2.24 -3.94
CA CYS A 89 0.45 1.84 -4.98
C CYS A 89 -0.06 0.41 -4.74
N GLY A 90 -1.31 0.13 -5.11
CA GLY A 90 -1.83 -1.24 -5.17
C GLY A 90 -2.72 -1.66 -4.00
N LEU A 91 -2.86 -0.84 -2.97
CA LEU A 91 -3.91 -1.01 -1.96
C LEU A 91 -5.22 -0.43 -2.49
N GLY A 92 -6.32 -1.19 -2.42
CA GLY A 92 -7.59 -0.83 -3.03
C GLY A 92 -8.74 -0.77 -2.06
N LEU A 93 -8.93 -1.81 -1.26
CA LEU A 93 -10.04 -1.92 -0.32
C LEU A 93 -9.88 -0.86 0.80
N PRO A 94 -10.98 -0.28 1.30
CA PRO A 94 -10.90 0.64 2.44
C PRO A 94 -10.18 0.04 3.65
N GLU A 95 -10.36 -1.25 3.92
CA GLU A 95 -9.69 -1.98 4.99
C GLU A 95 -8.17 -2.08 4.77
N GLU A 96 -7.73 -2.26 3.52
CA GLU A 96 -6.30 -2.27 3.17
C GLU A 96 -5.68 -0.88 3.36
N VAL A 97 -6.40 0.17 3.00
CA VAL A 97 -5.97 1.56 3.24
C VAL A 97 -5.81 1.82 4.74
N LEU A 98 -6.75 1.35 5.57
CA LEU A 98 -6.65 1.49 7.04
C LEU A 98 -5.43 0.75 7.61
N GLN A 99 -5.12 -0.46 7.12
CA GLN A 99 -3.90 -1.16 7.50
C GLN A 99 -2.64 -0.42 7.05
N GLY A 100 -2.64 0.15 5.84
CA GLY A 100 -1.54 1.01 5.37
C GLY A 100 -1.31 2.22 6.27
N ILE A 101 -2.38 2.88 6.71
CA ILE A 101 -2.28 4.00 7.66
C ILE A 101 -1.67 3.53 8.99
N ASP A 102 -2.13 2.40 9.53
CA ASP A 102 -1.60 1.81 10.78
C ASP A 102 -0.11 1.44 10.66
N SER A 103 0.32 1.01 9.47
CA SER A 103 1.73 0.75 9.14
C SER A 103 2.55 2.00 8.83
N GLY A 104 1.96 3.21 8.86
CA GLY A 104 2.69 4.46 8.65
C GLY A 104 2.86 4.90 7.18
N VAL A 105 1.99 4.44 6.29
CA VAL A 105 1.87 4.95 4.91
C VAL A 105 1.08 6.28 4.91
N ASP A 106 1.58 7.26 4.16
CA ASP A 106 1.04 8.62 4.13
C ASP A 106 0.17 8.90 2.89
N LEU A 107 0.55 8.35 1.74
CA LEU A 107 -0.12 8.60 0.46
C LEU A 107 -0.51 7.30 -0.23
N PHE A 108 -1.70 7.25 -0.82
CA PHE A 108 -2.26 6.06 -1.46
C PHE A 108 -2.64 6.35 -2.91
N ASP A 109 -2.15 5.53 -3.82
CA ASP A 109 -2.58 5.49 -5.22
C ASP A 109 -3.39 4.22 -5.48
N ALA A 110 -4.70 4.39 -5.71
CA ALA A 110 -5.67 3.32 -5.80
C ALA A 110 -6.67 3.55 -6.95
N SER A 111 -6.73 2.60 -7.89
CA SER A 111 -7.74 2.60 -8.96
C SER A 111 -9.07 1.95 -8.56
N TYR A 112 -9.14 1.40 -7.35
CA TYR A 112 -10.27 0.58 -6.88
C TYR A 112 -11.62 1.29 -6.99
N ILE A 113 -11.73 2.54 -6.52
CA ILE A 113 -12.99 3.32 -6.56
C ILE A 113 -13.43 3.59 -8.00
N TYR A 114 -12.47 3.89 -8.89
CA TYR A 114 -12.74 4.08 -10.31
C TYR A 114 -13.28 2.80 -10.97
N ASN A 115 -12.65 1.65 -10.68
CA ASN A 115 -13.08 0.35 -11.22
C ASN A 115 -14.47 -0.04 -10.73
N LEU A 116 -14.78 0.17 -9.44
CA LEU A 116 -16.12 -0.05 -8.89
C LEU A 116 -17.17 0.83 -9.57
N THR A 117 -16.89 2.12 -9.72
CA THR A 117 -17.82 3.07 -10.34
C THR A 117 -18.10 2.70 -11.79
N THR A 118 -17.06 2.32 -12.53
CA THR A 118 -17.18 1.85 -13.92
C THR A 118 -18.01 0.57 -14.01
N GLY A 119 -17.94 -0.29 -12.98
CA GLY A 119 -18.78 -1.48 -12.84
C GLY A 119 -20.23 -1.20 -12.41
N GLY A 120 -20.60 0.06 -12.16
CA GLY A 120 -21.92 0.43 -11.67
C GLY A 120 -22.12 0.17 -10.18
N PHE A 121 -21.04 0.26 -9.38
CA PHE A 121 -21.10 0.14 -7.93
C PHE A 121 -20.73 1.46 -7.25
N ALA A 122 -21.39 1.77 -6.13
CA ALA A 122 -21.00 2.84 -5.22
C ALA A 122 -20.47 2.23 -3.92
N VAL A 123 -19.37 2.74 -3.38
CA VAL A 123 -18.87 2.36 -2.05
C VAL A 123 -19.69 3.10 -0.99
N THR A 124 -20.03 2.41 0.09
CA THR A 124 -20.80 2.95 1.21
C THR A 124 -20.19 2.61 2.56
N PHE A 125 -20.21 3.59 3.46
CA PHE A 125 -19.74 3.46 4.83
C PHE A 125 -20.93 3.63 5.80
N PRO A 126 -21.71 2.57 6.06
CA PRO A 126 -22.90 2.67 6.89
C PRO A 126 -22.54 3.01 8.35
N LEU A 127 -22.95 4.19 8.81
CA LEU A 127 -22.68 4.69 10.16
C LEU A 127 -23.30 3.81 11.25
N GLU A 128 -24.48 3.22 11.03
CA GLU A 128 -25.13 2.40 12.08
C GLU A 128 -24.45 1.04 12.31
N ARG A 129 -23.58 0.60 11.39
CA ARG A 129 -22.80 -0.62 11.54
C ARG A 129 -21.59 -0.41 12.46
N ILE A 130 -21.03 0.81 12.49
CA ILE A 130 -19.92 1.16 13.38
C ILE A 130 -20.39 1.13 14.84
N VAL A 131 -21.58 1.67 15.12
CA VAL A 131 -22.15 1.68 16.49
C VAL A 131 -22.49 0.27 16.99
N ARG A 132 -23.02 -0.60 16.11
CA ARG A 132 -23.42 -1.97 16.48
C ARG A 132 -22.25 -2.95 16.64
N ASN A 133 -21.14 -2.75 15.92
CA ASN A 133 -19.94 -3.58 16.07
C ASN A 133 -19.21 -3.35 17.41
N VAL A 134 -19.42 -2.20 18.06
CA VAL A 134 -18.95 -1.96 19.45
C VAL A 134 -19.77 -2.80 20.44
N SER A 135 -21.03 -3.10 20.13
CA SER A 135 -21.94 -3.84 21.03
C SER A 135 -22.03 -5.35 20.75
N ASP A 136 -21.83 -5.82 19.52
CA ASP A 136 -22.09 -7.22 19.14
C ASP A 136 -20.90 -7.85 18.38
N SER A 137 -19.99 -8.48 19.11
CA SER A 137 -18.88 -9.29 18.55
C SER A 137 -19.31 -10.69 18.04
N LYS A 138 -20.57 -10.87 17.62
CA LYS A 138 -21.07 -12.17 17.12
C LYS A 138 -22.10 -12.04 15.99
N LEU A 139 -21.78 -12.72 14.87
CA LEU A 139 -22.66 -13.30 13.82
C LEU A 139 -23.14 -12.39 12.66
N SER A 140 -22.79 -12.78 11.43
CA SER A 140 -23.69 -13.57 10.55
C SER A 140 -23.26 -13.51 9.07
N ASN A 141 -23.14 -14.69 8.47
CA ASN A 141 -22.66 -14.96 7.12
C ASN A 141 -23.82 -14.83 6.10
N LYS A 142 -24.24 -13.60 5.77
CA LYS A 142 -25.28 -13.35 4.75
C LYS A 142 -24.77 -12.36 3.70
N GLY A 143 -24.44 -12.90 2.52
CA GLY A 143 -23.72 -12.27 1.41
C GLY A 143 -24.44 -11.11 0.69
N SER A 144 -24.63 -10.01 1.41
CA SER A 144 -24.70 -8.67 0.82
C SER A 144 -23.48 -7.93 1.37
N ASP A 145 -22.50 -7.66 0.51
CA ASP A 145 -21.37 -6.82 0.87
C ASP A 145 -21.92 -5.40 1.15
N GLY A 146 -22.25 -5.13 2.42
CA GLY A 146 -22.82 -3.86 2.86
C GLY A 146 -21.87 -2.66 2.72
N THR A 147 -20.67 -2.89 2.17
CA THR A 147 -19.71 -1.84 1.82
C THR A 147 -19.94 -1.30 0.40
N LYS A 148 -20.81 -1.91 -0.40
CA LYS A 148 -21.11 -1.48 -1.78
C LYS A 148 -22.58 -1.59 -2.14
N ILE A 149 -23.08 -0.63 -2.92
CA ILE A 149 -24.39 -0.65 -3.55
C ILE A 149 -24.23 -0.92 -5.05
N ASN A 150 -24.95 -1.89 -5.58
CA ASN A 150 -25.06 -2.12 -7.02
C ASN A 150 -26.10 -1.15 -7.61
N LEU A 151 -25.64 -0.14 -8.35
CA LEU A 151 -26.46 0.90 -8.96
C LEU A 151 -27.23 0.39 -10.19
N ASN A 152 -26.73 -0.63 -10.88
CA ASN A 152 -27.43 -1.22 -12.03
C ASN A 152 -28.71 -1.96 -11.62
N ASN A 153 -28.80 -2.37 -10.34
CA ASN A 153 -29.98 -3.04 -9.79
C ASN A 153 -30.84 -2.10 -8.93
N ALA A 154 -30.47 -0.82 -8.83
CA ALA A 154 -31.24 0.19 -8.12
C ALA A 154 -32.44 0.61 -9.00
N VAL A 155 -33.62 0.08 -8.69
CA VAL A 155 -34.85 0.51 -9.34
C VAL A 155 -35.19 1.92 -8.86
N TYR A 156 -34.93 2.92 -9.70
CA TYR A 156 -35.49 4.26 -9.51
C TYR A 156 -36.98 4.21 -9.87
N ARG A 157 -37.84 4.52 -8.90
CA ARG A 157 -39.28 4.77 -9.10
C ARG A 157 -39.51 6.26 -9.28
#